data_AF-K2E8W1-F1
#
_entry.id   AF-K2E8W1-F1
#
_cell.length_a   1.000
_cell.length_b   1.000
_cell.length_c   1.000
_cell.angle_alpha   90.00
_cell.angle_beta   90.00
_cell.angle_gamma   90.00
#
_symmetry.space_group_name_H-M   'P 1'
#
loop_
_entity.id
_entity.type
_entity.pdbx_description
1 polymer ?
#
loop_
_entity_poly.entity_id
_entity_poly.type
_entity_poly.pdbx_seq_one_letter_code
_entity_poly.pdbx_strand_id
1 'polypeptide(L)'
;RLLGDTIVVVDNTHKITEQYSRLRLEPDTSASNIVMTEEGHFVGFVDKEGLLQTAWYAEYQLPNLLEKSEFVNSDIDWTGYFVERHGISAVAQTPGNGFFVVSPGSKVSDLRKGDIITSINGNKVDPHNLWRTVIVNKSDLRLTLWRNNEEINIVVKGTLN
;
A
#
# COMPACT_ATOMS: atom_id res chain seq x y z
N ARG A 1 -14.98 -17.60 28.74
CA ARG A 1 -15.29 -17.71 27.29
C ARG A 1 -15.19 -16.31 26.69
N LEU A 2 -13.97 -15.89 26.31
CA LEU A 2 -13.68 -14.62 25.63
C LEU A 2 -13.33 -14.99 24.19
N LEU A 3 -14.36 -15.08 23.34
CA LEU A 3 -14.20 -15.17 21.88
C LEU A 3 -14.83 -13.90 21.34
N GLY A 4 -14.08 -12.81 21.40
CA GLY A 4 -14.53 -11.49 21.01
C GLY A 4 -13.45 -10.85 20.15
N ASP A 5 -13.74 -10.72 18.86
CA ASP A 5 -13.24 -9.65 18.00
C ASP A 5 -11.76 -9.32 18.12
N THR A 6 -10.93 -10.25 17.66
CA THR A 6 -9.50 -9.97 17.53
C THR A 6 -9.26 -9.34 16.16
N ILE A 7 -8.85 -8.07 16.16
CA ILE A 7 -8.17 -7.48 15.00
C ILE A 7 -6.81 -8.18 14.95
N VAL A 8 -6.59 -8.97 13.92
CA VAL A 8 -5.31 -9.61 13.67
C VAL A 8 -4.48 -8.65 12.82
N VAL A 9 -3.28 -8.37 13.32
CA VAL A 9 -2.26 -7.63 12.57
C VAL A 9 -1.71 -8.61 11.54
N VAL A 10 -1.96 -8.35 10.25
CA VAL A 10 -1.49 -9.23 9.18
C VAL A 10 -0.04 -8.92 8.82
N ASP A 11 0.40 -7.68 9.00
CA ASP A 11 1.72 -7.21 8.56
C ASP A 11 2.44 -6.30 9.57
N ASN A 12 3.77 -6.23 9.42
CA ASN A 12 4.59 -5.26 10.13
C ASN A 12 4.32 -3.84 9.64
N THR A 13 4.56 -2.84 10.49
CA THR A 13 4.40 -1.43 10.13
C THR A 13 5.34 -1.04 8.98
N HIS A 14 4.80 -0.40 7.94
CA HIS A 14 5.53 -0.01 6.73
C HIS A 14 4.94 1.26 6.11
N LYS A 15 5.68 1.91 5.20
CA LYS A 15 5.09 2.94 4.33
C LYS A 15 4.23 2.28 3.26
N ILE A 16 3.05 2.84 3.03
CA ILE A 16 2.05 2.32 2.09
C ILE A 16 2.58 2.18 0.65
N THR A 17 3.62 2.94 0.30
CA THR A 17 4.30 2.91 -1.01
C THR A 17 5.46 1.91 -1.10
N GLU A 18 5.92 1.35 0.03
CA GLU A 18 7.13 0.51 0.10
C GLU A 18 6.84 -0.99 0.21
N GLN A 19 5.73 -1.41 0.84
CA GLN A 19 5.51 -2.81 1.27
C GLN A 19 5.64 -3.87 0.17
N TYR A 20 5.27 -3.54 -1.07
CA TYR A 20 5.25 -4.50 -2.18
C TYR A 20 5.87 -3.94 -3.47
N SER A 21 6.50 -2.77 -3.41
CA SER A 21 7.38 -2.34 -4.50
C SER A 21 8.69 -3.13 -4.48
N ARG A 22 9.06 -3.67 -3.31
CA ARG A 22 10.21 -4.53 -3.08
C ARG A 22 9.77 -5.85 -2.44
N LEU A 23 10.10 -6.98 -3.05
CA LEU A 23 9.75 -8.31 -2.53
C LEU A 23 11.01 -9.07 -2.13
N ARG A 24 10.93 -9.86 -1.06
CA ARG A 24 12.01 -10.80 -0.73
C ARG A 24 11.93 -12.01 -1.66
N LEU A 25 13.08 -12.42 -2.19
CA LEU A 25 13.21 -13.63 -3.00
C LEU A 25 13.70 -14.78 -2.13
N GLU A 26 13.16 -15.97 -2.36
CA GLU A 26 13.62 -17.21 -1.77
C GLU A 26 13.84 -18.21 -2.92
N PRO A 27 15.06 -18.76 -3.10
CA PRO A 27 16.28 -18.49 -2.33
C PRO A 27 16.83 -17.07 -2.55
N ASP A 28 17.59 -16.58 -1.56
CA ASP A 28 18.25 -15.27 -1.64
C ASP A 28 19.04 -15.17 -2.96
N THR A 29 18.77 -14.12 -3.73
CA THR A 29 19.39 -13.89 -5.05
C THR A 29 20.43 -12.78 -4.93
N SER A 30 21.56 -12.88 -5.63
CA SER A 30 22.59 -11.85 -5.58
C SER A 30 22.10 -10.51 -6.17
N ALA A 31 22.53 -9.42 -5.54
CA ALA A 31 22.24 -8.07 -5.97
C ALA A 31 22.59 -7.83 -7.45
N SER A 32 21.85 -6.92 -8.09
CA SER A 32 22.02 -6.53 -9.50
C SER A 32 21.71 -7.60 -10.54
N ASN A 33 21.11 -8.74 -10.14
CA ASN A 33 20.62 -9.73 -11.08
C ASN A 33 19.26 -9.37 -11.66
N ILE A 34 18.99 -9.95 -12.84
CA ILE A 34 17.67 -9.98 -13.45
C ILE A 34 16.96 -11.25 -12.99
N VAL A 35 15.70 -11.12 -12.59
CA VAL A 35 14.83 -12.25 -12.24
C VAL A 35 13.88 -12.51 -13.40
N MET A 36 13.79 -13.78 -13.80
CA MET A 36 12.87 -14.27 -14.81
C MET A 36 12.12 -15.50 -14.31
N THR A 37 10.95 -15.78 -14.87
CA THR A 37 10.26 -17.07 -14.67
C THR A 37 10.94 -18.17 -15.46
N GLU A 38 10.59 -19.43 -15.19
CA GLU A 38 11.12 -20.59 -15.94
C GLU A 38 10.74 -20.54 -17.43
N GLU A 39 9.64 -19.87 -17.76
CA GLU A 39 9.18 -19.63 -19.14
C GLU A 39 9.88 -18.43 -19.81
N GLY A 40 10.80 -17.75 -19.11
CA GLY A 40 11.55 -16.60 -19.62
C GLY A 40 10.82 -15.26 -19.50
N HIS A 41 9.74 -15.17 -18.70
CA HIS A 41 9.09 -13.88 -18.46
C HIS A 41 9.91 -13.03 -17.50
N PHE A 42 10.10 -11.75 -17.83
CA PHE A 42 10.80 -10.81 -16.95
C PHE A 42 9.97 -10.50 -15.70
N VAL A 43 10.58 -10.70 -14.52
CA VAL A 43 9.93 -10.50 -13.21
C VAL A 43 10.42 -9.23 -12.53
N GLY A 44 11.69 -8.86 -12.71
CA GLY A 44 12.26 -7.66 -12.10
C GLY A 44 13.78 -7.67 -11.96
N PHE A 45 14.29 -6.72 -11.19
CA PHE A 45 15.70 -6.59 -10.85
C PHE A 45 15.91 -6.80 -9.35
N VAL A 46 17.01 -7.41 -8.95
CA VAL A 46 17.41 -7.49 -7.54
C VAL A 46 18.21 -6.23 -7.19
N ASP A 47 17.75 -5.48 -6.19
CA ASP A 47 18.43 -4.29 -5.72
C ASP A 47 19.67 -4.60 -4.87
N LYS A 48 20.36 -3.56 -4.41
CA LYS A 48 21.56 -3.67 -3.57
C LYS A 48 21.30 -4.31 -2.19
N GLU A 49 20.05 -4.34 -1.74
CA GLU A 49 19.61 -4.93 -0.48
C GLU A 49 19.15 -6.38 -0.67
N GLY A 50 19.24 -6.93 -1.89
CA GLY A 50 18.80 -8.29 -2.21
C GLY A 50 17.28 -8.38 -2.43
N LEU A 51 16.58 -7.26 -2.56
CA LEU A 51 15.13 -7.22 -2.74
C LEU A 51 14.77 -7.10 -4.22
N LEU A 52 13.72 -7.79 -4.63
CA LEU A 52 13.17 -7.72 -5.98
C LEU A 52 12.43 -6.39 -6.18
N GLN A 53 12.98 -5.53 -7.01
CA GLN A 53 12.26 -4.45 -7.67
C GLN A 53 11.44 -5.03 -8.82
N THR A 54 10.12 -5.01 -8.70
CA THR A 54 9.22 -5.66 -9.66
C THR A 54 9.28 -5.04 -11.06
N ALA A 55 9.11 -5.86 -12.09
CA ALA A 55 9.03 -5.46 -13.50
C ALA A 55 7.96 -4.39 -13.72
N TRP A 56 6.80 -4.57 -13.10
CA TRP A 56 5.71 -3.58 -13.14
C TRP A 56 6.17 -2.19 -12.69
N TYR A 57 6.96 -2.09 -11.62
CA TYR A 57 7.44 -0.79 -11.16
C TYR A 57 8.44 -0.18 -12.15
N ALA A 58 9.34 -0.99 -12.71
CA ALA A 58 10.24 -0.53 -13.76
C ALA A 58 9.48 -0.04 -15.01
N GLU A 59 8.48 -0.79 -15.46
CA GLU A 59 7.59 -0.44 -16.57
C GLU A 59 6.81 0.85 -16.30
N TYR A 60 6.33 1.04 -15.07
CA TYR A 60 5.62 2.25 -14.67
C TYR A 60 6.53 3.49 -14.68
N GLN A 61 7.78 3.33 -14.23
CA GLN A 61 8.74 4.43 -14.11
C GLN A 61 9.36 4.81 -15.45
N LEU A 62 9.63 3.84 -16.33
CA LEU A 62 10.43 4.04 -17.54
C LEU A 62 9.90 5.14 -18.47
N PRO A 63 8.59 5.24 -18.78
CA PRO A 63 8.06 6.34 -19.60
C PRO A 63 8.32 7.71 -18.99
N ASN A 64 8.14 7.84 -17.66
CA ASN A 64 8.35 9.12 -16.98
C ASN A 64 9.84 9.50 -16.97
N LEU A 65 10.74 8.52 -16.81
CA LEU A 65 12.17 8.75 -16.89
C LEU A 65 12.59 9.18 -18.31
N LEU A 66 12.02 8.56 -19.35
CA LEU A 66 12.36 8.88 -20.74
C LEU A 66 11.77 10.22 -21.21
N GLU A 67 10.56 10.55 -20.78
CA GLU A 67 9.84 11.76 -21.20
C GLU A 67 10.22 12.99 -20.37
N LYS A 68 10.34 12.81 -19.05
CA LYS A 68 10.51 13.92 -18.09
C LYS A 68 11.88 13.95 -17.42
N SER A 69 12.72 12.93 -17.65
CA SER A 69 13.99 12.75 -16.93
C SER A 69 13.82 12.61 -15.41
N GLU A 70 12.65 12.19 -14.96
CA GLU A 70 12.29 12.12 -13.55
C GLU A 70 11.52 10.83 -13.22
N PHE A 71 11.70 10.32 -12.00
CA PHE A 71 10.89 9.23 -11.47
C PHE A 71 9.57 9.76 -10.91
N VAL A 72 8.50 9.00 -11.09
CA VAL A 72 7.25 9.26 -10.38
C VAL A 72 7.46 8.95 -8.91
N ASN A 73 7.45 10.01 -8.10
CA ASN A 73 7.41 9.90 -6.66
C ASN A 73 5.98 10.16 -6.19
N SER A 74 5.54 9.36 -5.22
CA SER A 74 4.31 9.66 -4.50
C SER A 74 4.70 10.43 -3.24
N ASP A 75 4.07 11.58 -3.07
CA ASP A 75 4.15 12.38 -1.85
C ASP A 75 3.42 11.75 -0.65
N ILE A 76 2.80 10.58 -0.87
CA ILE A 76 2.07 9.84 0.14
C ILE A 76 3.05 8.97 0.93
N ASP A 77 3.29 9.40 2.16
CA ASP A 77 4.21 8.80 3.13
C ASP A 77 3.47 8.16 4.32
N TRP A 78 2.22 7.74 4.12
CA TRP A 78 1.43 7.12 5.18
C TRP A 78 2.09 5.84 5.67
N THR A 79 2.18 5.71 6.98
CA THR A 79 2.77 4.55 7.63
C THR A 79 1.70 3.80 8.40
N GLY A 80 1.68 2.48 8.29
CA GLY A 80 0.62 1.67 8.85
C GLY A 80 0.84 0.19 8.59
N TYR A 81 -0.22 -0.60 8.80
CA TYR A 81 -0.21 -2.03 8.54
C TYR A 81 -1.61 -2.49 8.16
N PHE A 82 -1.69 -3.60 7.41
CA PHE A 82 -2.98 -4.18 7.07
C PHE A 82 -3.56 -4.90 8.29
N VAL A 83 -4.85 -4.67 8.52
CA VAL A 83 -5.62 -5.30 9.58
C VAL A 83 -6.73 -6.13 8.97
N GLU A 84 -6.89 -7.33 9.49
CA GLU A 84 -8.00 -8.20 9.17
C GLU A 84 -8.70 -8.59 10.46
N ARG A 85 -10.03 -8.67 10.39
CA ARG A 85 -10.82 -9.15 11.49
C ARG A 85 -11.27 -10.57 11.23
N HIS A 86 -10.98 -11.44 12.18
CA HIS A 86 -11.54 -12.77 12.22
C HIS A 86 -12.69 -12.80 13.25
N GLY A 87 -13.94 -12.89 12.77
CA GLY A 87 -15.12 -13.07 13.64
C GLY A 87 -16.37 -12.31 13.21
N ILE A 88 -17.47 -12.55 13.92
CA ILE A 88 -18.77 -11.89 13.72
C ILE A 88 -18.89 -10.76 14.75
N SER A 89 -18.90 -9.52 14.28
CA SER A 89 -19.11 -8.34 15.13
C SER A 89 -20.53 -8.26 15.67
N ALA A 90 -20.69 -8.00 16.95
CA ALA A 90 -21.96 -7.49 17.49
C ALA A 90 -22.19 -6.01 17.12
N VAL A 91 -21.12 -5.27 16.79
CA VAL A 91 -21.18 -3.88 16.29
C VAL A 91 -21.42 -3.94 14.78
N ALA A 92 -22.64 -3.63 14.36
CA ALA A 92 -22.96 -3.50 12.94
C ALA A 92 -22.03 -2.47 12.29
N GLN A 93 -21.60 -2.74 11.05
CA GLN A 93 -20.85 -1.83 10.17
C GLN A 93 -19.32 -1.72 10.36
N THR A 94 -18.69 -2.37 11.36
CA THR A 94 -17.22 -2.38 11.44
C THR A 94 -16.60 -3.12 10.24
N PRO A 95 -15.59 -2.58 9.54
CA PRO A 95 -15.00 -3.20 8.37
C PRO A 95 -14.29 -4.52 8.70
N GLY A 96 -14.38 -5.48 7.77
CA GLY A 96 -13.72 -6.78 7.89
C GLY A 96 -12.22 -6.75 7.62
N ASN A 97 -11.74 -5.78 6.81
CA ASN A 97 -10.34 -5.58 6.52
C ASN A 97 -10.05 -4.10 6.15
N GLY A 98 -8.79 -3.70 6.26
CA GLY A 98 -8.34 -2.37 5.84
C GLY A 98 -6.90 -2.05 6.22
N PHE A 99 -6.42 -0.88 5.83
CA PHE A 99 -5.10 -0.38 6.21
C PHE A 99 -5.19 0.52 7.45
N PHE A 100 -4.64 0.08 8.57
CA PHE A 100 -4.60 0.84 9.82
C PHE A 100 -3.48 1.87 9.79
N VAL A 101 -3.84 3.14 9.98
CA VAL A 101 -2.92 4.27 9.91
C VAL A 101 -2.23 4.49 11.25
N VAL A 102 -0.91 4.31 11.27
CA VAL A 102 -0.04 4.64 12.41
C VAL A 102 0.46 6.08 12.31
N SER A 103 0.79 6.52 11.10
CA SER A 103 1.18 7.90 10.79
C SER A 103 0.48 8.36 9.50
N PRO A 104 -0.26 9.48 9.51
CA PRO A 104 -0.95 10.00 8.34
C PRO A 104 -0.01 10.70 7.34
N GLY A 105 1.29 10.73 7.61
CA GLY A 105 2.25 11.40 6.75
C GLY A 105 2.27 12.91 6.92
N SER A 106 3.06 13.58 6.08
CA SER A 106 3.33 15.03 6.18
C SER A 106 2.37 15.90 5.35
N LYS A 107 1.72 15.34 4.33
CA LYS A 107 0.93 16.07 3.33
C LYS A 107 -0.59 15.90 3.45
N VAL A 108 -1.11 15.45 4.60
CA VAL A 108 -2.56 15.22 4.78
C VAL A 108 -3.13 15.92 6.00
N SER A 109 -4.20 16.70 5.82
CA SER A 109 -4.87 17.42 6.92
C SER A 109 -5.91 16.56 7.66
N ASP A 110 -6.56 15.63 6.96
CA ASP A 110 -7.79 15.00 7.45
C ASP A 110 -7.64 13.52 7.81
N LEU A 111 -6.57 12.86 7.36
CA LEU A 111 -6.19 11.50 7.77
C LEU A 111 -5.50 11.56 9.13
N ARG A 112 -5.81 10.63 10.03
CA ARG A 112 -5.34 10.62 11.41
C ARG A 112 -4.82 9.25 11.79
N LYS A 113 -3.94 9.23 12.79
CA LYS A 113 -3.55 8.01 13.47
C LYS A 113 -4.80 7.33 14.05
N GLY A 114 -4.92 6.02 13.84
CA GLY A 114 -6.06 5.21 14.29
C GLY A 114 -7.17 5.02 13.25
N ASP A 115 -7.10 5.71 12.10
CA ASP A 115 -8.01 5.46 10.99
C ASP A 115 -7.74 4.12 10.34
N ILE A 116 -8.79 3.46 9.86
CA ILE A 116 -8.66 2.29 9.00
C ILE A 116 -9.15 2.67 7.60
N ILE A 117 -8.27 2.69 6.61
CA ILE A 117 -8.64 2.91 5.22
C ILE A 117 -9.27 1.63 4.67
N THR A 118 -10.53 1.70 4.24
CA THR A 118 -11.29 0.55 3.73
C THR A 118 -11.45 0.61 2.21
N SER A 119 -11.41 1.82 1.63
CA SER A 119 -11.50 2.02 0.19
C SER A 119 -10.66 3.21 -0.29
N ILE A 120 -10.16 3.13 -1.52
CA ILE A 120 -9.52 4.22 -2.25
C ILE A 120 -10.18 4.34 -3.61
N ASN A 121 -10.68 5.54 -3.92
CA ASN A 121 -11.41 5.84 -5.16
C ASN A 121 -12.59 4.89 -5.43
N GLY A 122 -13.28 4.47 -4.35
CA GLY A 122 -14.42 3.56 -4.41
C GLY A 122 -14.06 2.08 -4.54
N ASN A 123 -12.78 1.74 -4.68
CA ASN A 123 -12.31 0.36 -4.70
C ASN A 123 -11.85 -0.05 -3.30
N LYS A 124 -12.23 -1.25 -2.85
CA LYS A 124 -11.77 -1.80 -1.58
C LYS A 124 -10.24 -1.92 -1.59
N VAL A 125 -9.62 -1.65 -0.44
CA VAL A 125 -8.17 -1.86 -0.31
C VAL A 125 -7.84 -3.35 -0.34
N ASP A 126 -6.79 -3.68 -1.08
CA ASP A 126 -6.21 -5.02 -1.17
C ASP A 126 -4.73 -4.88 -0.81
N PRO A 127 -4.21 -5.60 0.20
CA PRO A 127 -2.83 -5.45 0.64
C PRO A 127 -1.85 -5.59 -0.53
N HIS A 128 -2.08 -6.53 -1.46
CA HIS A 128 -1.16 -6.81 -2.56
C HIS A 128 -1.04 -5.68 -3.60
N ASN A 129 -2.08 -4.84 -3.71
CA ASN A 129 -2.19 -3.82 -4.75
C ASN A 129 -2.28 -2.38 -4.21
N LEU A 130 -2.39 -2.22 -2.90
CA LEU A 130 -2.60 -0.92 -2.25
C LEU A 130 -1.55 0.12 -2.66
N TRP A 131 -0.27 -0.26 -2.63
CA TRP A 131 0.84 0.58 -3.04
C TRP A 131 0.72 1.04 -4.50
N ARG A 132 0.27 0.17 -5.42
CA ARG A 132 0.05 0.52 -6.84
C ARG A 132 -1.06 1.53 -6.97
N THR A 133 -2.17 1.31 -6.26
CA THR A 133 -3.30 2.24 -6.24
C THR A 133 -2.85 3.62 -5.77
N VAL A 134 -1.99 3.70 -4.77
CA VAL A 134 -1.48 4.98 -4.27
C VAL A 134 -0.50 5.66 -5.24
N ILE A 135 0.40 4.89 -5.86
CA ILE A 135 1.43 5.44 -6.78
C ILE A 135 0.82 5.89 -8.12
N VAL A 136 -0.12 5.12 -8.68
CA VAL A 136 -0.68 5.39 -10.01
C VAL A 136 -1.62 6.60 -10.02
N ASN A 137 -2.29 6.86 -8.90
CA ASN A 137 -3.27 7.93 -8.83
C ASN A 137 -2.60 9.30 -8.70
N LYS A 138 -2.57 9.99 -9.84
CA LYS A 138 -2.01 11.33 -10.04
C LYS A 138 -2.91 12.48 -9.56
N SER A 139 -4.09 12.15 -9.04
CA SER A 139 -5.13 13.09 -8.62
C SER A 139 -5.47 12.93 -7.15
N ASP A 140 -6.33 13.81 -6.64
CA ASP A 140 -6.98 13.68 -5.34
C ASP A 140 -7.51 12.25 -5.10
N LEU A 141 -7.07 11.64 -4.00
CA LEU A 141 -7.52 10.34 -3.54
C LEU A 141 -8.77 10.50 -2.68
N ARG A 142 -9.85 9.84 -3.08
CA ARG A 142 -11.06 9.72 -2.27
C ARG A 142 -10.91 8.51 -1.38
N LEU A 143 -10.79 8.71 -0.07
CA LEU A 143 -10.64 7.63 0.89
C LEU A 143 -11.96 7.39 1.62
N THR A 144 -12.32 6.13 1.77
CA THR A 144 -13.31 5.70 2.76
C THR A 144 -12.56 5.16 3.97
N LEU A 145 -12.84 5.73 5.13
CA LEU A 145 -12.19 5.44 6.40
C LEU A 145 -13.19 4.91 7.40
N TRP A 146 -12.73 4.06 8.30
CA TRP A 146 -13.41 3.77 9.55
C TRP A 146 -12.72 4.50 10.71
N ARG A 147 -13.47 5.35 11.41
CA ARG A 147 -13.01 6.15 12.54
C ARG A 147 -14.12 6.24 13.57
N ASN A 148 -13.81 6.00 14.85
CA ASN A 148 -14.78 6.13 15.95
C ASN A 148 -16.11 5.38 15.74
N ASN A 149 -16.05 4.18 15.15
CA ASN A 149 -17.20 3.36 14.80
C ASN A 149 -18.12 3.92 13.69
N GLU A 150 -17.62 4.84 12.88
CA GLU A 150 -18.35 5.40 11.75
C GLU A 150 -17.51 5.34 10.47
N GLU A 151 -18.21 5.25 9.33
CA GLU A 151 -17.60 5.39 8.02
C GLU A 151 -17.52 6.88 7.64
N ILE A 152 -16.32 7.34 7.29
CA ILE A 152 -16.05 8.73 6.93
C ILE A 152 -15.38 8.75 5.56
N ASN A 153 -15.87 9.61 4.67
CA ASN A 153 -15.23 9.86 3.38
C ASN A 153 -14.40 11.13 3.46
N ILE A 154 -13.12 11.04 3.08
CA ILE A 154 -12.20 12.19 3.00
C ILE A 154 -11.56 12.26 1.61
N VAL A 155 -11.04 13.44 1.28
CA VAL A 155 -10.27 13.65 0.06
C VAL A 155 -8.86 14.05 0.44
N VAL A 156 -7.87 13.29 -0.01
CA VAL A 156 -6.46 13.60 0.16
C VAL A 156 -5.91 14.11 -1.17
N LYS A 157 -5.38 15.33 -1.17
CA LYS A 157 -4.81 15.90 -2.38
C LYS A 157 -3.50 15.17 -2.73
N GLY A 158 -3.47 14.57 -3.92
CA GLY A 158 -2.22 14.09 -4.50
C GLY A 158 -1.45 15.31 -5.00
N THR A 159 -0.25 15.55 -4.46
CA THR A 159 0.68 16.48 -5.10
C THR A 159 1.65 15.61 -5.89
N LEU A 160 1.73 15.85 -7.20
CA LEU A 160 2.84 15.38 -8.01
C LEU A 160 3.85 16.52 -8.02
N ASN A 161 5.08 16.22 -7.63
CA ASN A 161 6.24 16.95 -8.15
C ASN A 161 6.77 16.13 -9.33
#